data_AF-A0A0F4J6H9-F1
#
_entry.id   AF-A0A0F4J6H9-F1
#
_cell.length_a   1.000
_cell.length_b   1.000
_cell.length_c   1.000
_cell.angle_alpha   90.00
_cell.angle_beta   90.00
_cell.angle_gamma   90.00
#
_symmetry.space_group_name_H-M   'P 1'
#
loop_
_entity.id
_entity.type
_entity.pdbx_description
1 polymer ?
#
loop_
_entity_poly.entity_id
_entity_poly.type
_entity_poly.pdbx_seq_one_letter_code
_entity_poly.pdbx_strand_id
1 'polypeptide(L)' 'MAKDPNFTAREIAQIGWYTARMAKRGIAGENVHIGDLTRKVDRIIDTARERTEREEREAAEAKNAKRKRN' A
#
# COMPACT_ATOMS: atom_id res chain seq x y z
N MET A 1 4.11 -8.29 14.76
CA MET A 1 4.12 -8.29 13.28
C MET A 1 3.38 -7.04 12.84
N ALA A 2 4.00 -6.19 12.01
CA ALA A 2 3.27 -5.10 11.36
C ALA A 2 2.12 -5.76 10.59
N LYS A 3 0.89 -5.27 10.78
CA LYS A 3 -0.24 -5.77 9.98
C LYS A 3 0.09 -5.47 8.52
N ASP A 4 0.14 -6.50 7.69
CA ASP A 4 0.30 -6.30 6.28
C ASP A 4 -0.85 -5.41 5.78
N PRO A 5 -0.55 -4.29 5.10
CA PRO A 5 -1.59 -3.40 4.63
C PRO A 5 -2.50 -4.16 3.66
N ASN A 6 -3.81 -4.08 3.88
CA ASN A 6 -4.79 -4.67 2.99
C ASN A 6 -4.80 -3.88 1.68
N PHE A 7 -4.21 -4.42 0.63
CA PHE A 7 -4.25 -3.80 -0.70
C PHE A 7 -5.59 -4.06 -1.40
N THR A 8 -6.09 -3.05 -2.10
CA THR A 8 -7.19 -3.19 -3.05
C THR A 8 -6.70 -3.84 -4.35
N ALA A 9 -7.62 -4.43 -5.12
CA ALA A 9 -7.28 -5.01 -6.43
C ALA A 9 -6.60 -4.01 -7.38
N ARG A 10 -7.00 -2.73 -7.31
CA ARG A 10 -6.38 -1.65 -8.10
C ARG A 10 -4.93 -1.38 -7.66
N GLU A 11 -4.67 -1.33 -6.37
CA GLU A 11 -3.32 -1.11 -5.82
C GLU A 11 -2.39 -2.28 -6.19
N ILE A 12 -2.88 -3.51 -6.08
CA ILE A 12 -2.13 -4.72 -6.52
C ILE A 12 -1.78 -4.63 -8.01
N ALA A 13 -2.76 -4.27 -8.85
CA ALA A 13 -2.51 -4.11 -10.29
C ALA A 13 -1.46 -3.03 -10.59
N GLN A 14 -1.50 -1.90 -9.87
CA GLN A 14 -0.53 -0.82 -10.03
C GLN A 14 0.87 -1.22 -9.57
N ILE A 15 0.99 -1.91 -8.42
CA ILE A 15 2.27 -2.45 -7.94
C ILE A 15 2.82 -3.42 -8.97
N GLY A 16 2.02 -4.39 -9.44
CA GLY A 16 2.43 -5.34 -10.48
C GLY A 16 2.92 -4.66 -11.76
N TRP A 17 2.22 -3.62 -12.21
CA TRP A 17 2.61 -2.83 -13.38
C TRP A 17 3.94 -2.11 -13.19
N TYR A 18 4.15 -1.44 -12.05
CA TYR A 18 5.41 -0.74 -11.78
C TYR A 18 6.57 -1.71 -11.60
N THR A 19 6.36 -2.85 -10.96
CA THR A 19 7.35 -3.92 -10.85
C THR A 19 7.74 -4.49 -12.21
N ALA A 20 6.77 -4.75 -13.10
CA ALA A 20 7.05 -5.18 -14.46
C ALA A 20 7.87 -4.13 -15.24
N ARG A 21 7.60 -2.84 -15.06
CA ARG A 21 8.39 -1.77 -15.65
C ARG A 21 9.80 -1.68 -15.08
N MET A 22 9.99 -1.92 -13.78
CA MET A 22 11.32 -1.99 -13.16
C MET A 22 12.11 -3.16 -13.74
N ALA A 23 11.50 -4.34 -13.85
CA ALA A 23 12.13 -5.51 -14.47
C ALA A 23 12.52 -5.24 -15.93
N LYS A 24 11.62 -4.61 -16.72
CA LYS A 24 11.92 -4.21 -18.10
C LYS A 24 13.10 -3.23 -18.17
N ARG A 25 13.18 -2.27 -17.24
CA ARG A 25 14.31 -1.33 -17.17
C ARG A 25 15.60 -2.02 -16.74
N GLY A 26 15.53 -3.00 -15.85
CA GLY A 26 16.68 -3.83 -15.46
C GLY A 26 17.29 -4.58 -16.64
N ILE A 27 16.47 -5.07 -17.57
CA ILE A 27 16.96 -5.69 -18.82
C ILE A 27 17.72 -4.68 -19.71
N ALA A 28 17.34 -3.40 -19.68
CA ALA A 28 17.99 -2.36 -20.48
C ALA A 28 19.35 -1.91 -19.92
N GLY A 29 19.74 -2.39 -18.73
CA GLY A 29 21.06 -2.16 -18.12
C GLY A 29 20.99 -1.50 -16.75
N GLU A 30 22.01 -1.75 -15.91
CA GLU A 30 22.07 -1.29 -14.51
C GLU A 30 22.15 0.25 -14.35
N ASN A 31 22.53 0.95 -15.41
CA ASN A 31 22.58 2.42 -15.44
C ASN A 31 21.19 3.07 -15.61
N VAL A 32 20.13 2.28 -15.81
CA VAL A 32 18.79 2.79 -16.04
C VAL A 32 18.13 3.13 -14.70
N HIS A 33 17.80 4.41 -14.52
CA HIS A 33 17.13 4.89 -13.32
C HIS A 33 15.77 4.18 -13.09
N ILE A 34 15.62 3.57 -11.91
CA ILE A 34 14.38 2.92 -11.45
C ILE A 34 13.71 3.64 -10.28
N GLY A 35 14.37 4.65 -9.67
CA GLY A 35 13.90 5.29 -8.44
C GLY A 35 12.54 5.99 -8.55
N ASP A 36 12.11 6.39 -9.75
CA ASP A 36 10.78 6.94 -10.00
C ASP A 36 9.68 5.88 -9.88
N LEU A 37 9.99 4.63 -10.24
CA LEU A 37 9.06 3.50 -10.10
C LEU A 37 9.02 3.01 -8.65
N THR A 38 10.17 2.96 -7.97
CA THR A 38 10.25 2.64 -6.54
C THR A 38 9.40 3.59 -5.70
N ARG A 39 9.57 4.91 -5.89
CA ARG A 39 8.75 5.92 -5.19
C ARG A 39 7.24 5.79 -5.44
N LYS A 40 6.83 5.27 -6.60
CA LYS A 40 5.41 5.04 -6.89
C LYS A 40 4.87 3.83 -6.16
N VAL A 41 5.66 2.76 -6.05
CA VAL A 41 5.32 1.59 -5.24
C VAL A 41 5.25 1.96 -3.77
N ASP A 42 6.25 2.67 -3.25
CA ASP A 42 6.29 3.12 -1.85
C ASP A 42 5.05 3.95 -1.49
N ARG A 43 4.67 4.90 -2.35
CA ARG A 43 3.48 5.72 -2.14
C ARG A 43 2.20 4.90 -2.04
N ILE A 44 2.07 3.83 -2.84
CA ILE A 44 0.90 2.93 -2.77
C ILE A 44 0.88 2.18 -1.44
N ILE A 45 2.04 1.69 -1.01
CA ILE A 45 2.18 1.00 0.29
C ILE A 45 1.82 1.93 1.43
N ASP A 46 2.31 3.17 1.43
CA ASP A 46 2.02 4.16 2.47
C ASP A 46 0.53 4.52 2.49
N THR A 47 -0.07 4.74 1.32
CA THR A 47 -1.52 5.00 1.22
C THR A 47 -2.35 3.83 1.77
N ALA A 48 -1.95 2.60 1.47
CA ALA A 48 -2.64 1.41 1.97
C ALA A 48 -2.52 1.28 3.50
N ARG A 49 -1.36 1.60 4.06
CA ARG A 49 -1.14 1.65 5.52
C ARG A 49 -2.02 2.69 6.19
N GLU A 50 -2.02 3.92 5.70
CA GLU A 50 -2.84 5.01 6.24
C GLU A 50 -4.33 4.64 6.24
N ARG A 51 -4.82 4.00 5.17
CA ARG A 51 -6.21 3.51 5.12
C ARG A 51 -6.47 2.48 6.22
N THR A 52 -5.61 1.46 6.35
CA THR A 52 -5.79 0.42 7.37
C THR A 52 -5.77 0.98 8.79
N GLU A 53 -4.87 1.92 9.08
CA GLU A 53 -4.83 2.58 10.39
C GLU A 53 -6.11 3.37 10.67
N ARG A 54 -6.66 4.05 9.65
CA ARG A 54 -7.91 4.80 9.79
C ARG A 54 -9.08 3.88 10.08
N GLU A 55 -9.23 2.81 9.29
CA GLU A 55 -10.29 1.80 9.47
C GLU A 55 -10.23 1.15 10.86
N GLU A 56 -9.04 0.89 11.37
CA GLU A 56 -8.86 0.32 12.71
C GLU A 56 -9.26 1.28 13.83
N ARG A 57 -8.93 2.57 13.70
CA ARG A 57 -9.36 3.61 14.65
C ARG A 57 -10.88 3.75 14.64
N GLU A 58 -11.47 3.89 13.46
CA GLU A 58 -12.92 3.98 13.30
C GLU A 58 -13.64 2.73 13.88
N ALA A 59 -13.10 1.54 13.64
CA ALA A 59 -13.64 0.30 14.19
C ALA A 59 -13.51 0.22 15.73
N ALA A 60 -12.41 0.71 16.29
CA ALA A 60 -12.21 0.78 17.74
C ALA A 60 -13.19 1.76 18.41
N GLU A 61 -13.38 2.93 17.81
CA GLU A 61 -14.35 3.93 18.25
C GLU A 61 -15.78 3.40 18.18
N ALA A 62 -16.16 2.75 17.07
CA ALA A 62 -17.47 2.13 16.92
C ALA A 62 -17.72 1.03 17.97
N LYS A 63 -16.71 0.21 18.30
CA LYS A 63 -16.80 -0.80 19.37
C LYS A 63 -17.01 -0.14 20.73
N ASN A 64 -16.28 0.92 21.03
CA ASN A 64 -16.43 1.66 22.29
C ASN A 64 -17.79 2.34 22.40
N ALA A 65 -18.30 2.93 21.31
CA ALA A 65 -19.63 3.50 21.25
C ALA A 65 -20.73 2.45 21.47
N LYS A 66 -20.60 1.27 20.85
CA LYS A 66 -21.53 0.15 21.06
C LYS A 66 -21.53 -0.35 22.50
N ARG A 67 -20.35 -0.46 23.12
CA ARG A 67 -20.22 -0.85 24.55
C ARG A 67 -20.87 0.15 25.51
N LYS A 68 -20.85 1.46 25.21
CA LYS A 68 -21.51 2.48 26.03
C LYS A 68 -23.04 2.49 25.88
N ARG A 69 -23.57 1.89 24.81
CA ARG A 69 -25.00 1.90 24.47
C ARG A 69 -25.75 0.65 24.96
N ASN A 70 -25.03 -0.39 25.36
CA ASN A 70 -25.54 -1.57 26.06
C ASN A 70 -25.38 -1.38 27.57
#